data_AF-A0A0F8WXF7-F1
#
_entry.id   AF-A0A0F8WXF7-F1
#
_cell.length_a   1.000
_cell.length_b   1.000
_cell.length_c   1.000
_cell.angle_alpha   90.00
_cell.angle_beta   90.00
_cell.angle_gamma   90.00
#
_symmetry.space_group_name_H-M   'P 1'
#
loop_
_entity.id
_entity.type
_entity.pdbx_description
1 polymer ?
#
loop_
_entity_poly.entity_id
_entity_poly.type
_entity_poly.pdbx_seq_one_letter_code
_entity_poly.pdbx_strand_id
1 'polypeptide(L)'
;MQQEEDADVRRLLEELEETSGPIVYHPGGWENSVPSEIKAQVLLERMALVLQGEELASDAEAICYLYTYSLSVPMDGEWTEIYSWLVTQWRPELKEVLDSPEQLTEQQMDQILQMKRHLRETSQRMRKQSKEETMPETLTIIMKVRDDSVAVGVGKDGHDPVMTRVAGGLAEVLPTIPTLVEEANAQWEVSKQNPAYKAPKAPRATGKATAPPAAAPQAAVATETPEPEA
;
A
#
# COMPACT_ATOMS: atom_id res chain seq x y z
N MET A 1 -0.25 26.55 -26.09
CA MET A 1 -0.97 27.51 -25.22
C MET A 1 -2.00 26.78 -24.36
N GLN A 2 -3.34 26.88 -24.52
CA GLN A 2 -4.27 26.29 -23.53
C GLN A 2 -4.01 24.81 -23.14
N GLN A 3 -3.81 23.92 -24.12
CA GLN A 3 -3.52 22.49 -23.87
C GLN A 3 -2.11 22.21 -23.30
N GLU A 4 -1.21 23.18 -23.41
CA GLU A 4 0.19 23.13 -22.96
C GLU A 4 0.27 23.62 -21.51
N GLU A 5 -0.40 24.74 -21.23
CA GLU A 5 -0.66 25.25 -19.87
C GLU A 5 -1.40 24.20 -19.01
N ASP A 6 -2.44 23.55 -19.55
CA ASP A 6 -3.16 22.46 -18.86
C ASP A 6 -2.27 21.24 -18.58
N ALA A 7 -1.27 20.96 -19.43
CA ALA A 7 -0.35 19.84 -19.23
C ALA A 7 0.70 20.17 -18.15
N ASP A 8 1.28 21.37 -18.20
CA ASP A 8 2.24 21.85 -17.21
C ASP A 8 1.60 21.98 -15.82
N VAL A 9 0.36 22.50 -15.73
CA VAL A 9 -0.38 22.55 -14.46
C VAL A 9 -0.62 21.16 -13.88
N ARG A 10 -0.98 20.17 -14.69
CA ARG A 10 -1.16 18.77 -14.22
C ARG A 10 0.16 18.17 -13.73
N ARG A 11 1.24 18.39 -14.45
CA ARG A 11 2.59 17.96 -14.04
C ARG A 11 2.99 18.57 -12.70
N LEU A 12 2.83 19.88 -12.53
CA LEU A 12 3.15 20.58 -11.29
C LEU A 12 2.27 20.11 -10.12
N LEU A 13 1.01 19.75 -10.36
CA LEU A 13 0.14 19.14 -9.35
C LEU A 13 0.61 17.73 -8.95
N GLU A 14 1.07 16.92 -9.90
CA GLU A 14 1.63 15.60 -9.64
C GLU A 14 2.96 15.66 -8.87
N GLU A 15 3.85 16.59 -9.23
CA GLU A 15 5.11 16.88 -8.50
C GLU A 15 4.84 17.43 -7.09
N LEU A 16 3.88 18.35 -6.92
CA LEU A 16 3.44 18.86 -5.62
C LEU A 16 2.82 17.76 -4.75
N GLU A 17 2.02 16.88 -5.36
CA GLU A 17 1.52 15.69 -4.69
C GLU A 17 2.68 14.78 -4.26
N GLU A 18 3.68 14.51 -5.10
CA GLU A 18 4.83 13.65 -4.72
C GLU A 18 5.65 14.23 -3.55
N THR A 19 5.68 15.56 -3.45
CA THR A 19 6.34 16.32 -2.39
C THR A 19 5.63 16.19 -1.03
N SER A 20 4.31 15.98 -1.03
CA SER A 20 3.46 16.01 0.19
C SER A 20 3.44 14.70 1.03
N GLY A 21 4.44 13.83 0.87
CA GLY A 21 4.58 12.61 1.69
C GLY A 21 4.75 12.89 3.19
N PRO A 22 4.53 11.90 4.07
CA PRO A 22 4.75 12.07 5.52
C PRO A 22 6.22 12.39 5.82
N ILE A 23 6.46 13.12 6.90
CA ILE A 23 7.82 13.32 7.46
C ILE A 23 8.19 12.06 8.23
N VAL A 24 9.41 11.53 8.02
CA VAL A 24 9.91 10.35 8.72
C VAL A 24 10.65 10.79 9.98
N TYR A 25 10.18 10.33 11.13
CA TYR A 25 10.80 10.57 12.44
C TYR A 25 11.43 9.28 12.98
N HIS A 26 12.34 9.42 13.93
CA HIS A 26 12.84 8.26 14.68
C HIS A 26 11.74 7.70 15.60
N PRO A 27 11.57 6.37 15.71
CA PRO A 27 10.60 5.77 16.62
C PRO A 27 10.75 6.23 18.08
N GLY A 28 9.65 6.65 18.69
CA GLY A 28 9.62 7.15 20.07
C GLY A 28 8.46 8.10 20.42
N GLY A 29 7.70 8.59 19.43
CA GLY A 29 6.57 9.50 19.66
C GLY A 29 6.96 10.98 19.86
N TRP A 30 8.23 11.33 19.64
CA TRP A 30 8.76 12.69 19.74
C TRP A 30 8.41 13.61 18.55
N GLU A 31 7.64 13.11 17.57
CA GLU A 31 7.16 13.86 16.41
C GLU A 31 6.48 15.20 16.77
N ASN A 32 5.77 15.26 17.90
CA ASN A 32 5.10 16.47 18.38
C ASN A 32 6.05 17.47 19.07
N SER A 33 7.25 17.04 19.46
CA SER A 33 8.28 17.89 20.06
C SER A 33 9.15 18.61 19.02
N VAL A 34 9.14 18.16 17.76
CA VAL A 34 9.84 18.84 16.66
C VAL A 34 9.18 20.19 16.37
N PRO A 35 9.94 21.31 16.33
CA PRO A 35 9.40 22.65 16.06
C PRO A 35 8.60 22.77 14.75
N SER A 36 7.63 23.69 14.70
CA SER A 36 6.78 23.86 13.52
C SER A 36 7.53 24.50 12.35
N GLU A 37 8.54 25.31 12.64
CA GLU A 37 9.40 26.02 11.70
C GLU A 37 10.17 25.05 10.80
N ILE A 38 10.72 23.98 11.37
CA ILE A 38 11.47 22.98 10.60
C ILE A 38 10.54 22.04 9.82
N LYS A 39 9.36 21.72 10.37
CA LYS A 39 8.31 20.98 9.64
C LYS A 39 7.83 21.74 8.40
N ALA A 40 7.69 23.06 8.51
CA ALA A 40 7.34 23.92 7.38
C ALA A 40 8.47 23.96 6.33
N GLN A 41 9.73 23.99 6.77
CA GLN A 41 10.90 23.97 5.90
C GLN A 41 10.99 22.69 5.04
N VAL A 42 10.64 21.52 5.59
CA VAL A 42 10.65 20.24 4.85
C VAL A 42 9.90 20.33 3.51
N LEU A 43 8.72 20.95 3.49
CA LEU A 43 7.93 21.06 2.26
C LEU A 43 8.67 21.92 1.22
N LEU A 44 9.25 23.05 1.63
CA LEU A 44 9.98 23.97 0.76
C LEU A 44 11.24 23.32 0.17
N GLU A 45 12.02 22.61 1.00
CA GLU A 45 13.25 21.94 0.55
C GLU A 45 12.95 20.75 -0.37
N ARG A 46 11.91 19.95 -0.09
CA ARG A 46 11.49 18.88 -1.01
C ARG A 46 11.08 19.43 -2.37
N MET A 47 10.36 20.57 -2.43
CA MET A 47 10.03 21.20 -3.72
C MET A 47 11.29 21.62 -4.48
N ALA A 48 12.29 22.17 -3.80
CA ALA A 48 13.57 22.53 -4.42
C ALA A 48 14.32 21.30 -4.96
N LEU A 49 14.34 20.19 -4.21
CA LEU A 49 14.96 18.93 -4.64
C LEU A 49 14.25 18.29 -5.84
N VAL A 50 12.91 18.27 -5.85
CA VAL A 50 12.11 17.79 -7.00
C VAL A 50 12.40 18.61 -8.26
N LEU A 51 12.48 19.95 -8.15
CA LEU A 51 12.86 20.83 -9.26
C LEU A 51 14.32 20.63 -9.74
N GLN A 52 15.19 20.10 -8.88
CA GLN A 52 16.57 19.73 -9.21
C GLN A 52 16.69 18.30 -9.79
N GLY A 53 15.63 17.49 -9.70
CA GLY A 53 15.66 16.06 -10.06
C GLY A 53 16.32 15.16 -9.02
N GLU A 54 16.42 15.61 -7.77
CA GLU A 54 17.09 14.89 -6.67
C GLU A 54 16.09 14.04 -5.87
N GLU A 55 16.28 12.71 -5.87
CA GLU A 55 15.45 11.74 -5.12
C GLU A 55 15.99 11.48 -3.70
N LEU A 56 16.37 12.52 -2.98
CA LEU A 56 16.83 12.44 -1.58
C LEU A 56 15.84 13.13 -0.64
N ALA A 57 15.91 12.82 0.65
CA ALA A 57 15.20 13.60 1.66
C ALA A 57 15.83 15.02 1.78
N SER A 58 15.06 15.96 2.31
CA SER A 58 15.55 17.31 2.64
C SER A 58 16.56 17.31 3.80
N ASP A 59 17.34 18.39 3.96
CA ASP A 59 18.19 18.55 5.15
C ASP A 59 17.33 18.83 6.39
N ALA A 60 16.23 19.58 6.23
CA ALA A 60 15.20 19.73 7.24
C ALA A 60 14.61 18.37 7.71
N GLU A 61 14.42 17.39 6.82
CA GLU A 61 14.01 16.02 7.21
C GLU A 61 15.09 15.28 7.99
N ALA A 62 16.35 15.36 7.54
CA ALA A 62 17.47 14.77 8.25
C ALA A 62 17.58 15.32 9.68
N ILE A 63 17.44 16.64 9.85
CA ILE A 63 17.41 17.30 11.17
C ILE A 63 16.18 16.86 11.97
N CYS A 64 14.98 16.77 11.38
CA CYS A 64 13.79 16.28 12.09
C CYS A 64 13.98 14.86 12.63
N TYR A 65 14.55 13.97 11.82
CA TYR A 65 14.86 12.60 12.22
C TYR A 65 15.89 12.58 13.36
N LEU A 66 17.05 13.22 13.18
CA LEU A 66 18.13 13.26 14.17
C LEU A 66 17.73 13.97 15.47
N TYR A 67 16.88 15.01 15.41
CA TYR A 67 16.27 15.63 16.58
C TYR A 67 15.47 14.60 17.39
N THR A 68 14.54 13.89 16.74
CA THR A 68 13.75 12.84 17.43
C THR A 68 14.59 11.64 17.89
N TYR A 69 15.70 11.34 17.21
CA TYR A 69 16.67 10.33 17.64
C TYR A 69 17.37 10.72 18.94
N SER A 70 17.89 11.96 19.04
CA SER A 70 18.57 12.47 20.24
C SER A 70 17.69 12.55 21.49
N LEU A 71 16.36 12.64 21.31
CA LEU A 71 15.39 12.55 22.40
C LEU A 71 15.06 11.10 22.82
N SER A 72 15.22 10.12 21.94
CA SER A 72 15.03 8.70 22.24
C SER A 72 16.27 8.05 22.86
N VAL A 73 17.46 8.39 22.38
CA VAL A 73 18.74 7.76 22.76
C VAL A 73 19.89 8.78 22.77
N PRO A 74 20.93 8.60 23.61
CA PRO A 74 22.14 9.41 23.52
C PRO A 74 22.81 9.18 22.15
N MET A 75 23.06 10.27 21.45
CA MET A 75 23.77 10.31 20.17
C MET A 75 25.29 10.16 20.41
N ASP A 76 26.01 9.46 19.54
CA ASP A 76 27.47 9.42 19.60
C ASP A 76 28.10 10.69 19.00
N GLY A 77 29.43 10.80 19.09
CA GLY A 77 30.15 11.99 18.62
C GLY A 77 30.02 12.24 17.11
N GLU A 78 30.07 11.20 16.29
CA GLU A 78 30.02 11.31 14.83
C GLU A 78 28.64 11.82 14.37
N TRP A 79 27.56 11.25 14.91
CA TRP A 79 26.21 11.74 14.63
C TRP A 79 25.93 13.11 15.25
N THR A 80 26.55 13.44 16.40
CA THR A 80 26.43 14.78 17.02
C THR A 80 27.10 15.86 16.16
N GLU A 81 28.26 15.57 15.57
CA GLU A 81 28.93 16.43 14.59
C GLU A 81 28.07 16.62 13.33
N ILE A 82 27.55 15.53 12.76
CA ILE A 82 26.63 15.56 11.60
C ILE A 82 25.39 16.41 11.89
N TYR A 83 24.75 16.19 13.04
CA TYR A 83 23.54 16.91 13.44
C TYR A 83 23.82 18.41 13.62
N SER A 84 24.91 18.75 14.32
CA SER A 84 25.32 20.15 14.55
C SER A 84 25.67 20.84 13.24
N TRP A 85 26.33 20.15 12.31
CA TRP A 85 26.65 20.67 10.98
C TRP A 85 25.39 20.94 10.15
N LEU A 86 24.45 19.98 10.08
CA LEU A 86 23.18 20.16 9.39
C LEU A 86 22.37 21.34 9.97
N VAL A 87 22.28 21.42 11.31
CA VAL A 87 21.58 22.52 11.99
C VAL A 87 22.23 23.87 11.69
N THR A 88 23.56 23.97 11.64
CA THR A 88 24.24 25.23 11.31
C THR A 88 24.19 25.60 9.82
N GLN A 89 23.97 24.65 8.91
CA GLN A 89 23.62 24.98 7.51
C GLN A 89 22.22 25.62 7.41
N TRP A 90 21.24 25.10 8.18
CA TRP A 90 19.86 25.60 8.18
C TRP A 90 19.66 26.88 9.03
N ARG A 91 20.45 27.04 10.09
CA ARG A 91 20.43 28.17 11.03
C ARG A 91 21.87 28.61 11.36
N PRO A 92 22.53 29.39 10.47
CA PRO A 92 23.89 29.86 10.67
C PRO A 92 24.12 30.60 11.99
N GLU A 93 23.08 31.25 12.53
CA GLU A 93 23.10 31.93 13.83
C GLU A 93 23.37 30.99 15.02
N LEU A 94 23.14 29.68 14.89
CA LEU A 94 23.42 28.70 15.94
C LEU A 94 24.89 28.27 15.98
N LYS A 95 25.73 28.68 15.01
CA LYS A 95 27.16 28.33 14.97
C LYS A 95 27.97 28.93 16.12
N GLU A 96 27.47 29.97 16.81
CA GLU A 96 28.10 30.50 18.03
C GLU A 96 27.79 29.68 19.30
N VAL A 97 26.76 28.82 19.26
CA VAL A 97 26.25 28.07 20.41
C VAL A 97 26.53 26.57 20.29
N LEU A 98 26.53 26.04 19.06
CA LEU A 98 26.82 24.63 18.76
C LEU A 98 28.29 24.46 18.39
N ASP A 99 28.94 23.45 19.00
CA ASP A 99 30.29 23.02 18.63
C ASP A 99 30.23 22.21 17.32
N SER A 100 29.98 22.93 16.22
CA SER A 100 29.80 22.38 14.89
C SER A 100 31.13 22.39 14.12
N PRO A 101 31.54 21.26 13.50
CA PRO A 101 32.71 21.26 12.63
C PRO A 101 32.50 22.21 11.43
N GLU A 102 33.58 22.78 10.90
CA GLU A 102 33.50 23.63 9.70
C GLU A 102 33.19 22.81 8.44
N GLN A 103 33.71 21.59 8.37
CA GLN A 103 33.56 20.65 7.26
C GLN A 103 33.44 19.25 7.85
N LEU A 104 32.54 18.45 7.28
CA LEU A 104 32.44 17.02 7.59
C LEU A 104 33.45 16.22 6.77
N THR A 105 33.83 15.06 7.28
CA THR A 105 34.63 14.08 6.53
C THR A 105 33.82 13.49 5.36
N GLU A 106 34.51 12.94 4.36
CA GLU A 106 33.87 12.21 3.25
C GLU A 106 33.01 11.04 3.75
N GLN A 107 33.42 10.38 4.84
CA GLN A 107 32.67 9.29 5.47
C GLN A 107 31.35 9.77 6.09
N GLN A 108 31.39 10.87 6.86
CA GLN A 108 30.19 11.50 7.42
C GLN A 108 29.25 12.02 6.31
N MET A 109 29.79 12.53 5.20
CA MET A 109 28.99 12.96 4.06
C MET A 109 28.28 11.77 3.38
N ASP A 110 28.95 10.63 3.21
CA ASP A 110 28.33 9.40 2.70
C ASP A 110 27.27 8.85 3.67
N GLN A 111 27.52 8.89 4.99
CA GLN A 111 26.50 8.55 6.00
C GLN A 111 25.24 9.43 5.88
N ILE A 112 25.40 10.75 5.68
CA ILE A 112 24.27 11.66 5.43
C ILE A 112 23.53 11.28 4.16
N LEU A 113 24.22 11.00 3.06
CA LEU A 113 23.59 10.62 1.78
C LEU A 113 22.84 9.28 1.89
N GLN A 114 23.41 8.28 2.56
CA GLN A 114 22.76 7.01 2.85
C GLN A 114 21.51 7.21 3.72
N MET A 115 21.59 8.02 4.77
CA MET A 115 20.45 8.35 5.63
C MET A 115 19.35 9.09 4.85
N LYS A 116 19.69 10.15 4.10
CA LYS A 116 18.72 10.93 3.29
C LYS A 116 18.02 10.07 2.25
N ARG A 117 18.72 9.09 1.65
CA ARG A 117 18.11 8.08 0.77
C ARG A 117 17.12 7.20 1.52
N HIS A 118 17.52 6.63 2.66
CA HIS A 118 16.66 5.80 3.50
C HIS A 118 15.38 6.53 3.97
N LEU A 119 15.50 7.81 4.35
CA LEU A 119 14.36 8.65 4.73
C LEU A 119 13.39 8.89 3.56
N ARG A 120 13.90 9.17 2.34
CA ARG A 120 13.06 9.35 1.14
C ARG A 120 12.33 8.05 0.78
N GLU A 121 13.04 6.92 0.74
CA GLU A 121 12.45 5.60 0.48
C GLU A 121 11.36 5.25 1.51
N THR A 122 11.61 5.55 2.78
CA THR A 122 10.65 5.32 3.87
C THR A 122 9.42 6.22 3.76
N SER A 123 9.60 7.51 3.47
CA SER A 123 8.48 8.46 3.23
C SER A 123 7.62 8.01 2.05
N GLN A 124 8.24 7.62 0.93
CA GLN A 124 7.53 7.07 -0.23
C GLN A 124 6.79 5.78 0.09
N ARG A 125 7.36 4.90 0.91
CA ARG A 125 6.71 3.65 1.35
C ARG A 125 5.49 3.91 2.22
N MET A 126 5.63 4.78 3.23
CA MET A 126 4.52 5.20 4.09
C MET A 126 3.41 5.84 3.25
N ARG A 127 3.75 6.74 2.30
CA ARG A 127 2.79 7.32 1.35
C ARG A 127 2.06 6.26 0.52
N LYS A 128 2.77 5.26 -0.02
CA LYS A 128 2.17 4.16 -0.80
C LYS A 128 1.18 3.37 0.05
N GLN A 129 1.55 3.03 1.30
CA GLN A 129 0.68 2.35 2.26
C GLN A 129 -0.54 3.20 2.61
N SER A 130 -0.36 4.47 2.99
CA SER A 130 -1.49 5.36 3.28
C SER A 130 -2.39 5.58 2.05
N LYS A 131 -1.84 5.61 0.83
CA LYS A 131 -2.66 5.70 -0.40
C LYS A 131 -3.46 4.43 -0.64
N GLU A 132 -2.89 3.26 -0.35
CA GLU A 132 -3.56 1.94 -0.41
C GLU A 132 -4.66 1.81 0.66
N GLU A 133 -4.39 2.22 1.90
CA GLU A 133 -5.34 2.26 3.02
C GLU A 133 -6.46 3.31 2.84
N THR A 134 -6.16 4.44 2.19
CA THR A 134 -7.12 5.54 1.94
C THR A 134 -7.78 5.42 0.56
N MET A 135 -7.52 4.37 -0.22
CA MET A 135 -8.38 4.09 -1.38
C MET A 135 -9.78 3.77 -0.84
N PRO A 136 -10.82 4.53 -1.23
CA PRO A 136 -12.16 4.24 -0.75
C PRO A 136 -12.56 2.85 -1.22
N GLU A 137 -13.10 2.03 -0.31
CA GLU A 137 -13.49 0.64 -0.61
C GLU A 137 -14.39 0.60 -1.86
N THR A 138 -13.87 0.06 -2.96
CA THR A 138 -14.53 0.14 -4.27
C THR A 138 -15.66 -0.88 -4.38
N LEU A 139 -16.84 -0.49 -3.93
CA LEU A 139 -18.08 -1.23 -4.14
C LEU A 139 -18.34 -1.38 -5.65
N THR A 140 -18.16 -2.61 -6.14
CA THR A 140 -18.32 -2.96 -7.56
C THR A 140 -19.70 -3.57 -7.78
N ILE A 141 -20.54 -2.91 -8.58
CA ILE A 141 -21.85 -3.44 -8.96
C ILE A 141 -21.71 -4.29 -10.23
N ILE A 142 -21.98 -5.59 -10.11
CA ILE A 142 -21.91 -6.57 -11.20
C ILE A 142 -23.34 -6.83 -11.70
N MET A 143 -23.68 -6.39 -12.92
CA MET A 143 -24.98 -6.67 -13.55
C MET A 143 -24.82 -7.59 -14.76
N LYS A 144 -25.68 -8.60 -14.86
CA LYS A 144 -25.79 -9.54 -15.99
C LYS A 144 -27.25 -9.63 -16.42
N VAL A 145 -27.58 -8.98 -17.53
CA VAL A 145 -28.92 -9.01 -18.13
C VAL A 145 -29.10 -10.24 -19.01
N ARG A 146 -30.28 -10.86 -18.94
CA ARG A 146 -30.81 -11.89 -19.85
C ARG A 146 -32.26 -11.51 -20.16
N ASP A 147 -32.81 -12.07 -21.24
CA ASP A 147 -34.06 -11.60 -21.85
C ASP A 147 -35.24 -11.42 -20.87
N ASP A 148 -35.40 -12.33 -19.89
CA ASP A 148 -36.45 -12.26 -18.86
C ASP A 148 -35.94 -12.00 -17.42
N SER A 149 -34.63 -11.80 -17.21
CA SER A 149 -34.09 -11.63 -15.85
C SER A 149 -32.73 -10.94 -15.79
N VAL A 150 -32.49 -10.20 -14.70
CA VAL A 150 -31.20 -9.58 -14.39
C VAL A 150 -30.64 -10.23 -13.13
N ALA A 151 -29.38 -10.69 -13.20
CA ALA A 151 -28.59 -10.97 -12.02
C ALA A 151 -27.79 -9.72 -11.67
N VAL A 152 -27.99 -9.20 -10.46
CA VAL A 152 -27.25 -8.07 -9.89
C VAL A 152 -26.47 -8.56 -8.68
N GLY A 153 -25.28 -8.01 -8.47
CA GLY A 153 -24.51 -8.28 -7.28
C GLY A 153 -23.61 -7.13 -6.88
N VAL A 154 -23.19 -7.15 -5.63
CA VAL A 154 -22.28 -6.18 -5.04
C VAL A 154 -21.03 -6.93 -4.61
N GLY A 155 -19.88 -6.51 -5.11
CA GLY A 155 -18.56 -6.96 -4.68
C GLY A 155 -17.84 -5.85 -3.92
N LYS A 156 -17.02 -6.26 -2.96
CA LYS A 156 -16.04 -5.43 -2.25
C LYS A 156 -14.69 -6.16 -2.33
N ASP A 157 -13.59 -5.42 -2.44
CA ASP A 157 -12.29 -6.07 -2.62
C ASP A 157 -11.93 -6.95 -1.41
N GLY A 158 -11.33 -8.11 -1.69
CA GLY A 158 -11.08 -9.14 -0.68
C GLY A 158 -12.32 -9.81 -0.07
N HIS A 159 -13.52 -9.64 -0.61
CA HIS A 159 -14.76 -10.27 -0.11
C HIS A 159 -15.51 -11.03 -1.22
N ASP A 160 -16.25 -12.09 -0.83
CA ASP A 160 -17.09 -12.84 -1.76
C ASP A 160 -18.28 -11.97 -2.24
N PRO A 161 -18.55 -11.89 -3.55
CA PRO A 161 -19.61 -11.04 -4.08
C PRO A 161 -21.00 -11.60 -3.77
N VAL A 162 -21.88 -10.75 -3.24
CA VAL A 162 -23.26 -11.09 -2.94
C VAL A 162 -24.11 -10.87 -4.20
N MET A 163 -24.81 -11.92 -4.65
CA MET A 163 -25.49 -11.96 -5.95
C MET A 163 -26.97 -12.33 -5.78
N THR A 164 -27.87 -11.50 -6.30
CA THR A 164 -29.32 -11.72 -6.33
C THR A 164 -29.83 -11.72 -7.77
N ARG A 165 -30.90 -12.49 -8.05
CA ARG A 165 -31.58 -12.47 -9.35
C ARG A 165 -32.96 -11.87 -9.21
N VAL A 166 -33.27 -10.90 -10.06
CA VAL A 166 -34.57 -10.25 -10.18
C VAL A 166 -35.17 -10.61 -11.53
N ALA A 167 -36.48 -10.90 -11.57
CA ALA A 167 -37.22 -11.12 -12.81
C ALA A 167 -37.66 -9.77 -13.40
N GLY A 168 -37.65 -9.65 -14.72
CA GLY A 168 -37.87 -8.38 -15.42
C GLY A 168 -36.58 -7.71 -15.89
N GLY A 169 -36.68 -6.43 -16.23
CA GLY A 169 -35.61 -5.65 -16.85
C GLY A 169 -34.69 -4.92 -15.87
N LEU A 170 -33.90 -3.99 -16.42
CA LEU A 170 -32.94 -3.20 -15.66
C LEU A 170 -33.62 -2.17 -14.73
N ALA A 171 -34.76 -1.62 -15.13
CA ALA A 171 -35.46 -0.57 -14.38
C ALA A 171 -36.03 -1.10 -13.06
N GLU A 172 -36.42 -2.37 -13.04
CA GLU A 172 -36.95 -3.11 -11.90
C GLU A 172 -35.85 -3.47 -10.87
N VAL A 173 -34.59 -3.46 -11.30
CA VAL A 173 -33.42 -3.87 -10.50
C VAL A 173 -32.76 -2.70 -9.78
N LEU A 174 -32.69 -1.52 -10.42
CA LEU A 174 -32.06 -0.33 -9.83
C LEU A 174 -32.59 0.00 -8.41
N PRO A 175 -33.90 -0.10 -8.10
CA PRO A 175 -34.42 0.13 -6.74
C PRO A 175 -33.98 -0.90 -5.70
N THR A 176 -33.54 -2.10 -6.11
CA THR A 176 -33.09 -3.16 -5.20
C THR A 176 -31.62 -3.04 -4.79
N ILE A 177 -30.84 -2.22 -5.51
CA ILE A 177 -29.40 -2.06 -5.28
C ILE A 177 -29.08 -1.56 -3.86
N PRO A 178 -29.76 -0.54 -3.29
CA PRO A 178 -29.45 -0.07 -1.94
C PRO A 178 -29.62 -1.16 -0.87
N THR A 179 -30.72 -1.90 -0.92
CA THR A 179 -30.98 -3.05 -0.02
C THR A 179 -29.94 -4.14 -0.20
N LEU A 180 -29.54 -4.45 -1.43
CA LEU A 180 -28.50 -5.44 -1.71
C LEU A 180 -27.11 -5.01 -1.19
N VAL A 181 -26.81 -3.70 -1.14
CA VAL A 181 -25.60 -3.17 -0.52
C VAL A 181 -25.66 -3.30 1.02
N GLU A 182 -26.81 -3.05 1.64
CA GLU A 182 -27.01 -3.26 3.08
C GLU A 182 -26.89 -4.73 3.47
N GLU A 183 -27.51 -5.65 2.71
CA GLU A 183 -27.39 -7.09 2.87
C GLU A 183 -25.94 -7.58 2.69
N ALA A 184 -25.24 -7.08 1.67
CA ALA A 184 -23.84 -7.42 1.43
C ALA A 184 -22.92 -6.96 2.57
N ASN A 185 -23.07 -5.72 3.05
CA ASN A 185 -22.32 -5.21 4.19
C ASN A 185 -22.59 -6.03 5.47
N ALA A 186 -23.85 -6.37 5.76
CA ALA A 186 -24.21 -7.22 6.89
C ALA A 186 -23.59 -8.64 6.78
N GLN A 187 -23.58 -9.21 5.57
CA GLN A 187 -22.97 -10.51 5.31
C GLN A 187 -21.44 -10.49 5.49
N TRP A 188 -20.77 -9.41 5.08
CA TRP A 188 -19.32 -9.25 5.23
C TRP A 188 -18.90 -8.95 6.67
N GLU A 189 -19.69 -8.21 7.46
CA GLU A 189 -19.45 -8.01 8.90
C GLU A 189 -19.51 -9.33 9.69
N VAL A 190 -20.43 -10.22 9.33
CA VAL A 190 -20.52 -11.57 9.93
C VAL A 190 -19.40 -12.50 9.41
N SER A 191 -19.06 -12.39 8.13
CA SER A 191 -18.03 -13.23 7.48
C SER A 191 -16.65 -12.59 7.51
N LYS A 192 -16.09 -12.41 8.72
CA LYS A 192 -14.70 -11.93 8.88
C LYS A 192 -13.70 -12.94 8.31
N GLN A 193 -13.20 -12.62 7.11
CA GLN A 193 -12.04 -13.21 6.43
C GLN A 193 -11.90 -14.73 6.54
N ASN A 194 -12.52 -15.46 5.62
CA ASN A 194 -12.00 -16.77 5.23
C ASN A 194 -10.86 -16.54 4.21
N PRO A 195 -9.58 -16.77 4.55
CA PRO A 195 -8.47 -16.44 3.66
C PRO A 195 -8.54 -17.27 2.37
N ALA A 196 -8.18 -16.65 1.24
CA ALA A 196 -8.26 -17.26 -0.08
C ALA A 196 -7.64 -18.68 -0.11
N TYR A 197 -8.48 -19.68 -0.37
CA TYR A 197 -8.09 -21.09 -0.33
C TYR A 197 -6.99 -21.39 -1.35
N LYS A 198 -5.75 -21.50 -0.88
CA LYS A 198 -4.64 -22.02 -1.68
C LYS A 198 -4.75 -23.52 -1.76
N ALA A 199 -5.42 -24.00 -2.80
CA ALA A 199 -5.51 -25.43 -3.10
C ALA A 199 -4.09 -26.06 -3.06
N PRO A 200 -3.90 -27.19 -2.35
CA PRO A 200 -2.62 -27.87 -2.36
C PRO A 200 -2.30 -28.26 -3.81
N LYS A 201 -1.09 -27.92 -4.28
CA LYS A 201 -0.64 -28.29 -5.63
C LYS A 201 -0.77 -29.80 -5.78
N ALA A 202 -1.69 -30.23 -6.64
CA ALA A 202 -1.83 -31.63 -7.00
C ALA A 202 -0.45 -32.18 -7.44
N PRO A 203 -0.03 -33.37 -6.96
CA PRO A 203 1.27 -33.92 -7.31
C PRO A 203 1.36 -34.06 -8.83
N ARG A 204 2.31 -33.33 -9.42
CA ARG A 204 2.49 -33.24 -10.86
C ARG A 204 2.84 -34.62 -11.39
N ALA A 205 1.92 -35.24 -12.13
CA ALA A 205 2.10 -36.59 -12.65
C ALA A 205 3.30 -36.66 -13.61
N THR A 206 4.46 -37.07 -13.09
CA THR A 206 5.62 -37.48 -13.89
C THR A 206 5.32 -38.85 -14.46
N GLY A 207 4.72 -38.89 -15.65
CA GLY A 207 4.37 -40.12 -16.32
C GLY A 207 5.61 -40.96 -16.64
N LYS A 208 5.48 -42.28 -16.48
CA LYS A 208 6.28 -43.24 -17.24
C LYS A 208 5.35 -44.35 -17.71
N ALA A 209 5.17 -44.43 -19.02
CA ALA A 209 4.32 -45.46 -19.63
C ALA A 209 4.95 -46.84 -19.44
N THR A 210 4.13 -47.81 -19.04
CA THR A 210 4.47 -49.23 -19.09
C THR A 210 3.27 -49.96 -19.69
N ALA A 211 3.52 -50.82 -20.67
CA ALA A 211 2.48 -51.45 -21.50
C ALA A 211 1.60 -52.44 -20.70
N PRO A 212 0.33 -52.66 -21.12
CA PRO A 212 -0.53 -53.65 -20.48
C PRO A 212 -0.13 -55.09 -20.86
N PRO A 213 0.01 -56.02 -19.89
CA PRO A 213 0.02 -57.44 -20.17
C PRO A 213 -1.40 -57.98 -20.43
N ALA A 214 -1.48 -59.16 -21.05
CA ALA A 214 -2.70 -59.73 -21.61
C ALA A 214 -3.67 -60.38 -20.58
N ALA A 215 -4.84 -60.76 -21.08
CA ALA A 215 -5.89 -61.53 -20.40
C ALA A 215 -5.38 -62.89 -19.83
N ALA A 216 -6.08 -63.64 -18.97
CA ALA A 216 -7.54 -63.79 -18.78
C ALA A 216 -7.88 -64.30 -17.35
N PRO A 217 -8.94 -65.11 -17.10
CA PRO A 217 -10.29 -64.64 -16.79
C PRO A 217 -10.77 -65.08 -15.39
N GLN A 218 -11.87 -64.49 -14.90
CA GLN A 218 -12.70 -65.12 -13.85
C GLN A 218 -14.17 -65.14 -14.27
N ALA A 219 -14.85 -66.23 -13.89
CA ALA A 219 -16.17 -66.58 -14.36
C ALA A 219 -17.30 -65.96 -13.52
N ALA A 220 -18.39 -65.69 -14.23
CA ALA A 220 -19.82 -65.89 -13.93
C ALA A 220 -20.32 -66.35 -12.54
N VAL A 221 -21.65 -66.14 -12.38
CA VAL A 221 -22.60 -66.53 -11.30
C VAL A 221 -22.69 -65.48 -10.17
N ALA A 222 -23.83 -64.82 -9.93
CA ALA A 222 -25.12 -64.78 -10.67
C ALA A 222 -25.92 -63.48 -10.38
N THR A 223 -27.03 -63.31 -11.10
CA THR A 223 -28.13 -62.34 -10.85
C THR A 223 -29.06 -62.80 -9.72
N GLU A 224 -29.52 -61.88 -8.85
CA GLU A 224 -30.94 -61.79 -8.53
C GLU A 224 -31.33 -60.44 -7.89
N THR A 225 -32.47 -59.91 -8.32
CA THR A 225 -33.26 -58.85 -7.70
C THR A 225 -34.71 -59.22 -8.01
N PRO A 226 -35.61 -59.22 -7.02
CA PRO A 226 -36.62 -58.17 -7.07
C PRO A 226 -37.10 -57.64 -5.70
N GLU A 227 -37.57 -56.40 -5.74
CA GLU A 227 -38.58 -55.77 -4.86
C GLU A 227 -39.99 -56.40 -5.09
N PRO A 228 -41.11 -55.97 -4.45
CA PRO A 228 -41.29 -55.01 -3.35
C PRO A 228 -42.26 -55.49 -2.22
N GLU A 229 -42.56 -54.55 -1.31
CA GLU A 229 -43.79 -54.33 -0.49
C GLU A 229 -44.84 -55.44 -0.23
N ALA A 230 -45.25 -55.50 1.04
CA ALA A 230 -46.64 -55.67 1.49
C ALA A 230 -46.88 -54.80 2.74
#